data_AF-A0A970S7R5-F1
#
_entry.id   AF-A0A970S7R5-F1
#
_cell.length_a   1.000
_cell.length_b   1.000
_cell.length_c   1.000
_cell.angle_alpha   90.00
_cell.angle_beta   90.00
_cell.angle_gamma   90.00
#
_symmetry.space_group_name_H-M   'P 1'
#
loop_
_entity.id
_entity.type
_entity.pdbx_description
1 polymer ?
#
loop_
_entity_poly.entity_id
_entity_poly.type
_entity_poly.pdbx_seq_one_letter_code
_entity_poly.pdbx_strand_id
1 'polypeptide(L)'
;MSEPKIPKLIDYAALKQQFGEDDAPTSQTVHTHQDTDTALRFTSTHVQPLSQNNSDHKDAVAYEDEGASNDQTQQTKRPGLTGSRLRSYAFAVLTRKEYSKNDLIEKLALYADNREEVIALVNELAQENYQSDQRLAEMLLASQKRKGKGPNRIKMALKNKKVDTALISEELK
;
A
#
# COMPACT_ATOMS: atom_id res chain seq x y z
N MET A 1 37.58 -2.34 -36.84
CA MET A 1 36.55 -3.10 -36.11
C MET A 1 37.00 -3.17 -34.67
N SER A 2 36.39 -2.37 -33.80
CA SER A 2 36.84 -2.09 -32.44
C SER A 2 36.26 -3.14 -31.47
N GLU A 3 37.12 -3.84 -30.74
CA GLU A 3 36.69 -4.81 -29.71
C GLU A 3 36.05 -4.09 -28.50
N PRO A 4 34.95 -4.61 -27.93
CA PRO A 4 34.29 -4.02 -26.78
C PRO A 4 35.14 -4.20 -25.52
N LYS A 5 35.51 -3.08 -24.90
CA LYS A 5 36.28 -3.01 -23.65
C LYS A 5 35.37 -3.28 -22.44
N ILE A 6 34.95 -4.52 -22.27
CA ILE A 6 34.35 -4.99 -21.02
C ILE A 6 35.53 -5.36 -20.10
N PRO A 7 35.70 -4.71 -18.93
CA PRO A 7 36.74 -5.07 -17.99
C PRO A 7 36.54 -6.52 -17.55
N LYS A 8 37.59 -7.33 -17.72
CA LYS A 8 37.60 -8.73 -17.30
C LYS A 8 37.31 -8.79 -15.79
N LEU A 9 36.39 -9.68 -15.46
CA LEU A 9 35.99 -10.19 -14.16
C LEU A 9 36.93 -9.81 -13.00
N ILE A 10 36.35 -9.18 -11.96
CA ILE A 10 37.05 -8.83 -10.71
C ILE A 10 37.67 -10.11 -10.12
N ASP A 11 38.96 -10.07 -9.80
CA ASP A 11 39.70 -11.21 -9.23
C ASP A 11 39.23 -11.48 -7.79
N TYR A 12 38.31 -12.43 -7.68
CA TYR A 12 37.68 -12.81 -6.42
C TYR A 12 38.68 -13.45 -5.44
N ALA A 13 39.75 -14.08 -5.94
CA ALA A 13 40.77 -14.70 -5.10
C ALA A 13 41.63 -13.63 -4.39
N ALA A 14 41.96 -12.54 -5.09
CA ALA A 14 42.70 -11.42 -4.52
C ALA A 14 41.90 -10.70 -3.42
N LEU A 15 40.59 -10.50 -3.63
CA LEU A 15 39.70 -9.93 -2.62
C LEU A 15 39.58 -10.82 -1.37
N LYS A 16 39.49 -12.14 -1.57
CA LYS A 16 39.42 -13.10 -0.46
C LYS A 16 40.70 -13.09 0.40
N GLN A 17 41.85 -12.81 -0.21
CA GLN A 17 43.13 -12.75 0.50
C GLN A 17 43.34 -11.41 1.21
N GLN A 18 42.79 -10.31 0.68
CA GLN A 18 42.86 -8.99 1.30
C GLN A 18 41.91 -8.86 2.50
N PHE A 19 40.75 -9.51 2.45
CA PHE A 19 39.73 -9.47 3.51
C PHE A 19 39.67 -10.77 4.29
N GLY A 20 40.81 -11.39 4.60
CA GLY A 20 40.90 -12.64 5.35
C GLY A 20 39.97 -12.66 6.57
N GLU A 21 38.82 -13.30 6.41
CA GLU A 21 37.99 -13.76 7.51
C GLU A 21 38.65 -15.05 7.98
N ASP A 22 39.25 -15.00 9.16
CA ASP A 22 39.67 -16.19 9.89
C ASP A 22 38.44 -17.09 10.09
N ASP A 23 38.44 -18.26 9.46
CA ASP A 23 37.56 -19.38 9.77
C ASP A 23 37.82 -19.81 11.23
N ALA A 24 37.17 -19.14 12.18
CA ALA A 24 37.07 -19.62 13.55
C ALA A 24 35.99 -20.73 13.61
N PRO A 25 36.28 -21.90 14.21
CA PRO A 25 35.32 -22.99 14.29
C PRO A 25 34.09 -22.59 15.10
N THR A 26 32.91 -22.90 14.56
CA THR A 26 31.61 -22.79 15.23
C THR A 26 31.66 -23.48 16.59
N SER A 27 31.86 -22.70 17.64
CA SER A 27 31.71 -23.14 19.03
C SER A 27 30.27 -22.94 19.43
N GLN A 28 29.62 -24.05 19.77
CA GLN A 28 28.29 -24.10 20.37
C GLN A 28 28.20 -23.10 21.52
N THR A 29 27.41 -22.04 21.35
CA THR A 29 27.09 -21.15 22.46
C THR A 29 25.86 -21.69 23.15
N VAL A 30 26.07 -22.38 24.26
CA VAL A 30 25.05 -22.75 25.23
C VAL A 30 24.51 -21.43 25.82
N HIS A 31 23.33 -21.00 25.41
CA HIS A 31 22.64 -19.90 26.07
C HIS A 31 22.00 -20.41 27.35
N THR A 32 22.67 -20.18 28.47
CA THR A 32 22.11 -20.25 29.81
C THR A 32 21.09 -19.13 30.00
N HIS A 33 19.82 -19.49 30.11
CA HIS A 33 18.76 -18.58 30.54
C HIS A 33 18.95 -18.30 32.03
N GLN A 34 19.55 -17.15 32.35
CA GLN A 34 19.44 -16.58 33.69
C GLN A 34 18.18 -15.72 33.72
N ASP A 35 17.18 -16.19 34.47
CA ASP A 35 16.02 -15.40 34.87
C ASP A 35 16.51 -14.16 35.63
N THR A 36 16.65 -13.04 34.93
CA THR A 36 16.70 -11.74 35.57
C THR A 36 15.37 -11.05 35.28
N ASP A 37 14.48 -11.22 36.25
CA ASP A 37 13.15 -10.63 36.36
C ASP A 37 13.27 -9.09 36.43
N THR A 38 13.61 -8.47 35.30
CA THR A 38 13.59 -7.01 35.15
C THR A 38 12.22 -6.63 34.63
N ALA A 39 11.24 -6.69 35.53
CA ALA A 39 9.91 -6.18 35.32
C ALA A 39 10.00 -4.70 34.89
N LEU A 40 9.69 -4.43 33.62
CA LEU A 40 9.40 -3.10 33.12
C LEU A 40 8.18 -2.56 33.89
N ARG A 41 8.43 -1.84 34.97
CA ARG A 41 7.42 -1.12 35.73
C ARG A 41 6.92 0.06 34.89
N PHE A 42 5.86 -0.18 34.12
CA PHE A 42 5.04 0.89 33.57
C PHE A 42 4.27 1.53 34.72
N THR A 43 4.77 2.63 35.27
CA THR A 43 4.03 3.44 36.23
C THR A 43 2.85 4.09 35.50
N SER A 44 1.69 3.46 35.62
CA SER A 44 0.40 4.02 35.21
C SER A 44 0.21 5.37 35.89
N THR A 45 0.39 6.47 35.15
CA THR A 45 -0.02 7.79 35.60
C THR A 45 -1.53 7.77 35.77
N HIS A 46 -1.96 7.75 37.03
CA HIS A 46 -3.35 7.82 37.45
C HIS A 46 -3.91 9.19 37.06
N VAL A 47 -4.68 9.25 35.98
CA VAL A 47 -5.55 10.37 35.66
C VAL A 47 -6.81 10.26 36.51
N GLN A 48 -6.97 11.20 37.44
CA GLN A 48 -8.17 11.37 38.26
C GLN A 48 -9.37 11.75 37.37
N PRO A 49 -10.55 11.15 37.57
CA PRO A 49 -11.78 11.66 37.00
C PRO A 49 -12.23 12.89 37.81
N LEU A 50 -12.27 14.07 37.19
CA LEU A 50 -13.02 15.19 37.72
C LEU A 50 -14.52 14.90 37.56
N SER A 51 -15.16 14.64 38.69
CA SER A 51 -16.60 14.61 38.84
C SER A 51 -17.14 16.04 38.90
N GLN A 52 -18.09 16.31 38.00
CA GLN A 52 -19.28 17.17 38.13
C GLN A 52 -19.09 18.61 38.65
N ASN A 53 -19.47 19.58 37.81
CA ASN A 53 -20.42 20.60 38.21
C ASN A 53 -21.17 21.13 36.98
N ASN A 54 -22.39 20.61 36.79
CA ASN A 54 -23.45 21.32 36.09
C ASN A 54 -23.80 22.55 36.93
N SER A 55 -23.43 23.72 36.43
CA SER A 55 -23.99 24.99 36.89
C SER A 55 -24.90 25.54 35.81
N ASP A 56 -26.17 25.65 36.17
CA ASP A 56 -27.20 26.46 35.52
C ASP A 56 -26.64 27.72 34.85
N HIS A 57 -26.83 27.84 33.54
CA HIS A 57 -26.88 29.14 32.88
C HIS A 57 -28.23 29.27 32.19
N LYS A 58 -29.21 29.74 32.96
CA LYS A 58 -30.35 30.46 32.41
C LYS A 58 -29.85 31.86 32.13
N ASP A 59 -29.60 32.18 30.87
CA ASP A 59 -29.87 33.53 30.38
C ASP A 59 -30.26 33.46 28.91
N ALA A 60 -31.41 34.04 28.65
CA ALA A 60 -32.02 34.16 27.35
C ALA A 60 -31.17 35.07 26.47
N VAL A 61 -30.73 34.54 25.32
CA VAL A 61 -30.30 35.37 24.20
C VAL A 61 -31.05 34.90 22.97
N ALA A 62 -31.67 35.90 22.35
CA ALA A 62 -32.67 35.79 21.31
C ALA A 62 -32.21 34.94 20.12
N TYR A 63 -33.13 34.12 19.63
CA TYR A 63 -33.07 33.56 18.30
C TYR A 63 -33.22 34.72 17.30
N GLU A 64 -32.11 35.13 16.69
CA GLU A 64 -32.16 35.70 15.35
C GLU A 64 -31.91 34.55 14.36
N ASP A 65 -32.99 34.17 13.72
CA ASP A 65 -33.07 33.34 12.53
C ASP A 65 -32.41 34.08 11.37
N GLU A 66 -31.19 33.66 11.01
CA GLU A 66 -30.64 33.92 9.69
C GLU A 66 -30.02 32.63 9.16
N GLY A 67 -30.84 31.89 8.43
CA GLY A 67 -30.41 30.78 7.61
C GLY A 67 -29.41 31.24 6.56
N ALA A 68 -28.22 30.67 6.60
CA ALA A 68 -27.36 30.56 5.43
C ALA A 68 -26.48 29.32 5.56
N SER A 69 -27.07 28.17 5.23
CA SER A 69 -26.34 27.01 4.75
C SER A 69 -25.44 27.43 3.59
N ASN A 70 -24.16 27.62 3.87
CA ASN A 70 -23.14 27.71 2.84
C ASN A 70 -21.96 26.81 3.19
N ASP A 71 -22.22 25.50 3.26
CA ASP A 71 -21.17 24.49 3.06
C ASP A 71 -20.84 24.43 1.56
N GLN A 72 -20.33 25.54 1.04
CA GLN A 72 -19.54 25.56 -0.16
C GLN A 72 -18.15 25.03 0.21
N THR A 73 -18.04 23.71 0.34
CA THR A 73 -16.77 23.04 0.04
C THR A 73 -16.48 23.29 -1.45
N GLN A 74 -15.95 24.47 -1.75
CA GLN A 74 -15.32 24.78 -3.02
C GLN A 74 -14.16 23.79 -3.16
N GLN A 75 -14.41 22.67 -3.81
CA GLN A 75 -13.38 21.80 -4.36
C GLN A 75 -12.63 22.66 -5.37
N THR A 76 -11.59 23.33 -4.88
CA THR A 76 -10.62 24.02 -5.71
C THR A 76 -10.11 22.98 -6.69
N LYS A 77 -10.46 23.15 -7.98
CA LYS A 77 -10.02 22.30 -9.08
C LYS A 77 -8.50 22.40 -9.14
N ARG A 78 -7.81 21.52 -8.39
CA ARG A 78 -6.35 21.40 -8.48
C ARG A 78 -6.05 21.01 -9.93
N PRO A 79 -5.08 21.66 -10.59
CA PRO A 79 -4.74 21.33 -11.97
C PRO A 79 -4.42 19.83 -12.05
N GLY A 80 -5.00 19.14 -13.03
CA GLY A 80 -4.84 17.70 -13.14
C GLY A 80 -3.40 17.32 -13.50
N LEU A 81 -3.08 16.06 -13.20
CA LEU A 81 -1.82 15.44 -13.55
C LEU A 81 -1.83 15.10 -15.04
N THR A 82 -0.76 15.46 -15.73
CA THR A 82 -0.56 15.18 -17.16
C THR A 82 0.83 14.58 -17.40
N GLY A 83 0.99 13.83 -18.49
CA GLY A 83 2.26 13.31 -19.00
C GLY A 83 3.13 12.60 -17.96
N SER A 84 4.36 13.10 -17.79
CA SER A 84 5.35 12.51 -16.87
C SER A 84 4.85 12.42 -15.43
N ARG A 85 4.10 13.42 -14.95
CA ARG A 85 3.58 13.42 -13.57
C ARG A 85 2.53 12.35 -13.36
N LEU A 86 1.68 12.15 -14.37
CA LEU A 86 0.68 11.08 -14.37
C LEU A 86 1.35 9.70 -14.37
N ARG A 87 2.40 9.50 -15.19
CA ARG A 87 3.20 8.27 -15.21
C ARG A 87 3.89 8.00 -13.87
N SER A 88 4.58 8.98 -13.29
CA SER A 88 5.21 8.82 -11.97
C SER A 88 4.19 8.46 -10.90
N TYR A 89 3.00 9.07 -10.93
CA TYR A 89 1.92 8.74 -10.01
C TYR A 89 1.41 7.30 -10.21
N ALA A 90 1.23 6.87 -11.46
CA ALA A 90 0.84 5.49 -11.79
C ALA A 90 1.83 4.46 -11.24
N PHE A 91 3.14 4.70 -11.41
CA PHE A 91 4.15 3.84 -10.79
C PHE A 91 4.10 3.87 -9.26
N ALA A 92 3.95 5.06 -8.66
CA ALA A 92 3.88 5.20 -7.21
C ALA A 92 2.67 4.50 -6.56
N VAL A 93 1.56 4.34 -7.29
CA VAL A 93 0.42 3.55 -6.79
C VAL A 93 0.66 2.05 -6.98
N LEU A 94 1.19 1.63 -8.13
CA LEU A 94 1.47 0.22 -8.42
C LEU A 94 2.53 -0.38 -7.48
N THR A 95 3.47 0.42 -6.98
CA THR A 95 4.47 -0.07 -6.00
C THR A 95 3.86 -0.48 -4.65
N ARG A 96 2.68 0.04 -4.30
CA ARG A 96 2.05 -0.22 -2.99
C ARG A 96 1.10 -1.43 -3.02
N LYS A 97 0.47 -1.67 -4.17
CA LYS A 97 -0.57 -2.68 -4.32
C LYS A 97 -0.83 -2.98 -5.80
N GLU A 98 -1.24 -4.21 -6.08
CA GLU A 98 -1.85 -4.58 -7.36
C GLU A 98 -3.23 -3.91 -7.57
N TYR A 99 -3.41 -3.33 -8.75
CA TYR A 99 -4.67 -2.75 -9.20
C TYR A 99 -5.19 -3.51 -10.41
N SER A 100 -6.51 -3.57 -10.56
CA SER A 100 -7.10 -4.01 -11.83
C SER A 100 -6.94 -2.89 -12.84
N LYS A 101 -6.99 -3.24 -14.13
CA LYS A 101 -6.93 -2.26 -15.21
C LYS A 101 -7.97 -1.16 -15.01
N ASN A 102 -9.20 -1.56 -14.70
CA ASN A 102 -10.29 -0.63 -14.46
C ASN A 102 -10.08 0.21 -13.19
N ASP A 103 -9.71 -0.40 -12.06
CA ASP A 103 -9.48 0.32 -10.81
C ASP A 103 -8.35 1.34 -10.96
N LEU A 104 -7.30 0.99 -11.72
CA LEU A 104 -6.19 1.89 -12.00
C LEU A 104 -6.66 3.08 -12.85
N ILE A 105 -7.45 2.85 -13.89
CA ILE A 105 -8.03 3.92 -14.70
C ILE A 105 -8.90 4.85 -13.84
N GLU A 106 -9.80 4.29 -13.03
CA GLU A 106 -10.66 5.08 -12.13
C GLU A 106 -9.81 5.90 -11.15
N LYS A 107 -8.77 5.29 -10.57
CA LYS A 107 -7.90 5.96 -9.60
C LYS A 107 -7.11 7.11 -10.22
N LEU A 108 -6.58 6.92 -11.42
CA LEU A 108 -5.80 7.93 -12.14
C LEU A 108 -6.70 9.04 -12.69
N ALA A 109 -7.89 8.70 -13.18
CA ALA A 109 -8.86 9.66 -13.71
C ALA A 109 -9.39 10.65 -12.66
N LEU A 110 -9.31 10.33 -11.36
CA LEU A 110 -9.65 11.29 -10.30
C LEU A 110 -8.71 12.50 -10.25
N TYR A 111 -7.46 12.33 -10.70
CA TYR A 111 -6.43 13.36 -10.61
C TYR A 111 -5.93 13.81 -11.97
N ALA A 112 -6.23 13.10 -13.05
CA ALA A 112 -5.80 13.43 -14.40
C ALA A 112 -6.74 14.43 -15.07
N ASP A 113 -6.19 15.30 -15.94
CA ASP A 113 -7.00 16.20 -16.76
C ASP A 113 -7.66 15.47 -17.94
N ASN A 114 -6.95 14.52 -18.56
CA ASN A 114 -7.44 13.78 -19.72
C ASN A 114 -7.60 12.28 -19.42
N ARG A 115 -8.82 11.77 -19.56
CA ARG A 115 -9.14 10.35 -19.36
C ARG A 115 -8.57 9.45 -20.47
N GLU A 116 -8.48 9.93 -21.70
CA GLU A 116 -7.93 9.14 -22.81
C GLU A 116 -6.45 8.87 -22.62
N GLU A 117 -5.70 9.87 -22.14
CA GLU A 117 -4.29 9.72 -21.77
C GLU A 117 -4.10 8.66 -20.68
N VAL A 118 -4.96 8.66 -19.66
CA VAL A 118 -4.95 7.63 -18.61
C VAL A 118 -5.16 6.24 -19.20
N ILE A 119 -6.13 6.07 -20.10
CA ILE A 119 -6.41 4.77 -20.72
C ILE A 119 -5.21 4.29 -21.54
N ALA A 120 -4.60 5.17 -22.34
CA ALA A 120 -3.42 4.86 -23.12
C ALA A 120 -2.24 4.43 -22.22
N LEU A 121 -1.97 5.20 -21.16
CA LEU A 121 -0.92 4.88 -20.19
C LEU A 121 -1.16 3.54 -19.50
N VAL A 122 -2.39 3.26 -19.05
CA VAL A 122 -2.71 1.99 -18.40
C VAL A 122 -2.58 0.81 -19.36
N ASN A 123 -2.93 0.99 -20.64
CA ASN A 123 -2.70 -0.03 -21.67
C ASN A 123 -1.21 -0.35 -21.84
N GLU A 124 -0.37 0.68 -21.88
CA GLU A 124 1.09 0.52 -21.96
C GLU A 124 1.62 -0.22 -20.72
N LEU A 125 1.21 0.19 -19.52
CA LEU A 125 1.62 -0.48 -18.27
C LEU A 125 1.17 -1.94 -18.21
N ALA A 126 0.02 -2.28 -18.79
CA ALA A 126 -0.44 -3.66 -18.90
C ALA A 126 0.40 -4.45 -19.92
N GLN A 127 0.76 -3.83 -21.04
CA GLN A 127 1.63 -4.45 -22.06
C GLN A 127 3.04 -4.72 -21.53
N GLU A 128 3.58 -3.80 -20.73
CA GLU A 128 4.86 -3.96 -20.03
C GLU A 128 4.76 -4.84 -18.77
N ASN A 129 3.57 -5.41 -18.50
CA ASN A 129 3.28 -6.30 -17.37
C ASN A 129 3.47 -5.65 -15.96
N TYR A 130 3.57 -4.32 -15.90
CA TYR A 130 3.52 -3.58 -14.64
C TYR A 130 2.15 -3.70 -13.97
N GLN A 131 1.07 -3.74 -14.75
CA GLN A 131 -0.28 -4.03 -14.29
C GLN A 131 -0.72 -5.41 -14.80
N SER A 132 -1.26 -6.26 -13.92
CA SER A 132 -1.78 -7.58 -14.30
C SER A 132 -3.06 -7.91 -13.53
N ASP A 133 -4.17 -8.08 -14.25
CA ASP A 133 -5.44 -8.49 -13.67
C ASP A 133 -5.36 -9.92 -13.11
N GLN A 134 -4.55 -10.79 -13.73
CA GLN A 134 -4.26 -12.15 -13.26
C GLN A 134 -3.63 -12.12 -11.86
N ARG A 135 -2.54 -11.34 -11.69
CA ARG A 135 -1.82 -11.23 -10.42
C ARG A 135 -2.71 -10.67 -9.30
N LEU A 136 -3.58 -9.71 -9.64
CA LEU A 136 -4.58 -9.23 -8.70
C LEU A 136 -5.59 -10.31 -8.32
N ALA A 137 -6.07 -11.10 -9.28
CA ALA A 137 -7.05 -12.16 -9.04
C ALA A 137 -6.50 -13.24 -8.09
N GLU A 138 -5.29 -13.71 -8.34
CA GLU A 138 -4.56 -14.68 -7.50
C GLU A 138 -4.34 -14.14 -6.08
N MET A 139 -3.82 -12.91 -5.96
CA MET A 139 -3.60 -12.27 -4.66
C MET A 139 -4.91 -12.11 -3.87
N LEU A 140 -6.00 -11.76 -4.55
CA LEU A 140 -7.32 -11.67 -3.93
C LEU A 140 -7.82 -13.04 -3.50
N LEU A 141 -7.72 -14.07 -4.36
CA LEU A 141 -8.09 -15.43 -4.02
C LEU A 141 -7.37 -15.92 -2.77
N ALA A 142 -6.04 -15.85 -2.76
CA ALA A 142 -5.21 -16.27 -1.64
C ALA A 142 -5.60 -15.55 -0.34
N SER A 143 -5.80 -14.23 -0.41
CA SER A 143 -6.21 -13.41 0.72
C SER A 143 -7.60 -13.79 1.25
N GLN A 144 -8.57 -14.03 0.38
CA GLN A 144 -9.93 -14.42 0.78
C GLN A 144 -10.00 -15.85 1.31
N LYS A 145 -9.22 -16.78 0.73
CA LYS A 145 -9.07 -18.16 1.20
C LYS A 145 -8.51 -18.21 2.63
N ARG A 146 -7.45 -17.42 2.91
CA ARG A 146 -6.90 -17.28 4.26
C ARG A 146 -7.91 -16.71 5.27
N LYS A 147 -8.85 -15.87 4.81
CA LYS A 147 -9.96 -15.33 5.62
C LYS A 147 -11.16 -16.28 5.74
N GLY A 148 -11.06 -17.51 5.21
CA GLY A 148 -12.13 -18.51 5.25
C GLY A 148 -13.37 -18.14 4.42
N LYS A 149 -13.24 -17.27 3.40
CA LYS A 149 -14.38 -16.93 2.54
C LYS A 149 -14.58 -18.02 1.48
N GLY A 150 -15.83 -18.47 1.33
CA GLY A 150 -16.18 -19.48 0.33
C GLY A 150 -16.16 -18.96 -1.12
N PRO A 151 -16.16 -19.87 -2.12
CA PRO A 151 -15.92 -19.55 -3.53
C PRO A 151 -16.89 -18.50 -4.10
N ASN A 152 -18.17 -18.55 -3.73
CA ASN A 152 -19.15 -17.56 -4.20
C ASN A 152 -18.83 -16.13 -3.72
N ARG A 153 -18.35 -15.96 -2.49
CA ARG A 153 -17.93 -14.65 -1.97
C ARG A 153 -16.68 -14.15 -2.69
N ILE A 154 -15.76 -15.05 -3.06
CA ILE A 154 -14.55 -14.71 -3.82
C ILE A 154 -14.92 -14.26 -5.24
N LYS A 155 -15.80 -14.99 -5.93
CA LYS A 155 -16.34 -14.59 -7.24
C LYS A 155 -16.98 -13.20 -7.21
N MET A 156 -17.77 -12.90 -6.17
CA MET A 156 -18.34 -11.56 -5.98
C MET A 156 -17.25 -10.50 -5.77
N ALA A 157 -16.22 -10.78 -4.99
CA ALA A 157 -15.14 -9.83 -4.75
C ALA A 157 -14.36 -9.49 -6.04
N LEU A 158 -14.13 -10.47 -6.91
CA LEU A 158 -13.50 -10.25 -8.22
C LEU A 158 -14.38 -9.44 -9.16
N LYS A 159 -15.67 -9.76 -9.21
CA LYS A 159 -16.65 -8.99 -10.00
C LYS A 159 -16.70 -7.52 -9.55
N ASN A 160 -16.64 -7.25 -8.25
CA ASN A 160 -16.60 -5.89 -7.71
C ASN A 160 -15.35 -5.12 -8.15
N LYS A 161 -14.23 -5.83 -8.39
CA LYS A 161 -12.98 -5.28 -8.91
C LYS A 161 -12.92 -5.20 -10.43
N LYS A 162 -14.02 -5.57 -11.10
CA LYS A 162 -14.14 -5.69 -12.56
C LYS A 162 -13.05 -6.58 -13.17
N VAL A 163 -12.63 -7.61 -12.44
CA VAL A 163 -11.67 -8.63 -12.90
C VAL A 163 -12.44 -9.86 -13.35
N ASP A 164 -12.04 -10.46 -14.46
CA ASP A 164 -12.69 -11.66 -14.98
C ASP A 164 -12.47 -12.84 -14.02
N THR A 165 -13.56 -13.50 -13.65
CA THR A 165 -13.53 -14.70 -12.81
C THR A 165 -12.92 -15.91 -13.53
N ALA A 166 -12.85 -15.89 -14.86
CA ALA A 166 -12.22 -16.95 -15.65
C ALA A 166 -10.74 -17.16 -15.26
N LEU A 167 -10.05 -16.06 -14.90
CA LEU A 167 -8.62 -16.02 -14.55
C LEU A 167 -8.22 -16.92 -13.37
N ILE A 168 -9.16 -17.22 -12.48
CA ILE A 168 -8.94 -18.09 -11.31
C ILE A 168 -9.91 -19.26 -11.23
N SER A 169 -10.58 -19.57 -12.34
CA SER A 169 -11.63 -20.60 -12.37
C SER A 169 -11.08 -21.99 -12.04
N GLU A 170 -9.83 -22.27 -12.38
CA GLU A 170 -9.15 -23.53 -12.09
C GLU A 170 -8.82 -23.71 -10.61
N GLU A 171 -8.53 -22.62 -9.90
CA GLU A 171 -8.11 -22.62 -8.49
C GLU A 171 -9.29 -22.69 -7.50
N LEU A 172 -10.52 -22.53 -8.01
CA LEU A 172 -11.76 -22.57 -7.22
C LEU A 172 -12.42 -23.96 -7.17
N LYS A 173 -11.83 -24.98 -7.80
CA LYS A 173 -12.27 -26.38 -7.74
C LYS A 173 -11.85 -27.03 -6.43
#